data_AF-A0A2E7DMT5-F1
#
_entry.id   AF-A0A2E7DMT5-F1
#
_cell.length_a   1.000
_cell.length_b   1.000
_cell.length_c   1.000
_cell.angle_alpha   90.00
_cell.angle_beta   90.00
_cell.angle_gamma   90.00
#
_symmetry.space_group_name_H-M   'P 1'
#
loop_
_entity.id
_entity.type
_entity.pdbx_description
1 polymer ?
#
loop_
_entity_poly.entity_id
_entity_poly.type
_entity_poly.pdbx_seq_one_letter_code
_entity_poly.pdbx_strand_id
1 'polypeptide(L)'
;MAIKRFSGSFKARTDILDNITPNNVVQPNVSAPAGEWKPAAWLPVEWQGEASKDFFVISSGKVVGFDMDGRVVPMRYKALAIDTNTARGTVALAYTSDDVTHGTINILDGEPVESGDVGNVTCGAIADALLARGYASTLTAADFAGADYSAASDADCVTVLDACFSEAVGINAYDTYAWAGDAPGELNSINYQKQHLVQFLTDIQLKVPVHVAHPNATGGAAELVTSAAGAINTLWAAANGDGDIFPNPTLATEDLLVSGASLATFPRYTADTTDVVGLALNTAGGRLADNTDRTPITNAGLTRERKSVEALRQAGDFFVDTEVNMILCYVAGGAAVPAAVDADAITFYVFNASAQDGSTSTAADHRFIHCAGNPKPGDHLTFDLQANLAPVAVDGNTVMSRVVGRCLAVVKEPRGLLDRVRTAWEGSSFDKTAQMPGTATKGYSDLITLSDEGTSASIAICNIKVQ
;
A
#
# COMPACT_ATOMS: atom_id res chain seq x y z
N MET A 1 -19.00 9.81 -53.59
CA MET A 1 -19.27 11.27 -53.68
C MET A 1 -19.76 11.73 -52.32
N ALA A 2 -18.85 12.23 -51.47
CA ALA A 2 -19.16 12.67 -50.11
C ALA A 2 -19.20 14.21 -50.07
N ILE A 3 -20.31 14.76 -49.60
CA ILE A 3 -20.55 16.20 -49.50
C ILE A 3 -19.70 16.76 -48.35
N LYS A 4 -18.68 17.55 -48.69
CA LYS A 4 -17.90 18.34 -47.72
C LYS A 4 -18.80 19.44 -47.15
N ARG A 5 -19.14 19.36 -45.86
CA ARG A 5 -20.02 20.32 -45.16
C ARG A 5 -19.27 21.49 -44.47
N PHE A 6 -17.96 21.61 -44.60
CA PHE A 6 -17.22 22.73 -44.03
C PHE A 6 -16.25 23.34 -45.04
N SER A 7 -16.62 24.50 -45.58
CA SER A 7 -15.74 25.41 -46.33
C SER A 7 -15.66 26.74 -45.60
N GLY A 8 -14.94 26.75 -44.47
CA GLY A 8 -14.64 27.95 -43.69
C GLY A 8 -13.12 28.14 -43.60
N SER A 9 -12.64 29.35 -43.86
CA SER A 9 -11.22 29.73 -43.95
C SER A 9 -10.48 29.82 -42.61
N PHE A 10 -10.91 29.06 -41.60
CA PHE A 10 -10.15 28.92 -40.36
C PHE A 10 -9.00 27.93 -40.63
N LYS A 11 -7.81 28.49 -40.81
CA LYS A 11 -6.55 27.77 -40.79
C LYS A 11 -6.54 26.77 -39.63
N ALA A 12 -6.09 25.55 -39.92
CA ALA A 12 -5.83 24.46 -39.00
C ALA A 12 -5.38 24.94 -37.61
N ARG A 13 -6.31 25.00 -36.65
CA ARG A 13 -5.97 24.71 -35.27
C ARG A 13 -6.23 23.22 -35.09
N THR A 14 -5.18 22.48 -34.83
CA THR A 14 -5.25 21.10 -34.35
C THR A 14 -5.86 21.01 -32.94
N ASP A 15 -6.19 22.14 -32.27
CA ASP A 15 -6.80 22.15 -30.93
C ASP A 15 -8.31 21.79 -30.88
N ILE A 16 -8.99 21.69 -32.04
CA ILE A 16 -10.45 21.40 -32.08
C ILE A 16 -10.74 19.94 -32.45
N LEU A 17 -9.73 19.13 -32.79
CA LEU A 17 -9.94 17.71 -33.12
C LEU A 17 -10.08 16.79 -31.90
N ASP A 18 -9.84 17.32 -30.69
CA ASP A 18 -9.97 16.60 -29.42
C ASP A 18 -11.00 17.30 -28.51
N ASN A 19 -12.25 17.32 -28.94
CA ASN A 19 -13.35 17.61 -28.01
C ASN A 19 -13.45 16.45 -27.01
N ILE A 20 -12.81 16.60 -25.86
CA ILE A 20 -13.06 15.81 -24.65
C ILE A 20 -14.54 16.02 -24.32
N THR A 21 -15.38 15.05 -24.67
CA THR A 21 -16.65 14.88 -23.96
C THR A 21 -16.31 14.26 -22.61
N PRO A 22 -16.48 14.98 -21.48
CA PRO A 22 -16.48 14.31 -20.19
C PRO A 22 -17.54 13.22 -20.25
N ASN A 23 -17.16 12.01 -19.83
CA ASN A 23 -18.09 10.90 -19.81
C ASN A 23 -19.11 11.12 -18.68
N ASN A 24 -20.17 11.87 -18.96
CA ASN A 24 -21.36 11.92 -18.13
C ASN A 24 -22.20 10.69 -18.46
N VAL A 25 -21.86 9.54 -17.89
CA VAL A 25 -22.77 8.39 -17.88
C VAL A 25 -23.90 8.71 -16.91
N VAL A 26 -24.92 9.42 -17.37
CA VAL A 26 -26.22 9.46 -16.67
C VAL A 26 -27.04 8.30 -17.25
N GLN A 27 -26.82 7.10 -16.72
CA GLN A 27 -27.68 5.95 -17.01
C GLN A 27 -28.34 5.49 -15.70
N PRO A 28 -29.68 5.40 -15.65
CA PRO A 28 -30.42 5.25 -14.39
C PRO A 28 -30.33 3.87 -13.73
N ASN A 29 -29.61 2.89 -14.30
CA ASN A 29 -29.64 1.49 -13.86
C ASN A 29 -28.34 0.69 -14.12
N VAL A 30 -27.18 1.33 -14.27
CA VAL A 30 -25.90 0.62 -14.39
C VAL A 30 -25.03 0.99 -13.19
N SER A 31 -24.52 -0.03 -12.50
CA SER A 31 -23.43 0.06 -11.54
C SER A 31 -22.26 0.79 -12.21
N ALA A 32 -22.10 2.08 -11.92
CA ALA A 32 -20.94 2.83 -12.38
C ALA A 32 -19.69 2.14 -11.81
N PRO A 33 -18.67 1.84 -12.62
CA PRO A 33 -17.42 1.26 -12.13
C PRO A 33 -16.86 2.09 -10.97
N ALA A 34 -16.60 1.45 -9.84
CA ALA A 34 -16.41 2.11 -8.53
C ALA A 34 -15.07 2.86 -8.37
N GLY A 35 -14.33 3.12 -9.45
CA GLY A 35 -13.08 3.87 -9.43
C GLY A 35 -12.22 3.65 -10.67
N GLU A 36 -11.20 4.50 -10.82
CA GLU A 36 -10.11 4.33 -11.79
C GLU A 36 -8.99 3.58 -11.10
N TRP A 37 -8.64 2.39 -11.61
CA TRP A 37 -7.63 1.53 -11.02
C TRP A 37 -6.43 1.40 -11.94
N LYS A 38 -5.24 1.48 -11.36
CA LYS A 38 -3.99 1.34 -12.10
C LYS A 38 -3.60 -0.13 -12.15
N PRO A 39 -3.18 -0.67 -13.31
CA PRO A 39 -2.50 -1.96 -13.32
C PRO A 39 -1.18 -1.89 -12.54
N ALA A 40 -0.69 -3.03 -12.09
CA ALA A 40 0.61 -3.08 -11.46
C ALA A 40 1.72 -2.71 -12.46
N ALA A 41 2.66 -1.86 -12.04
CA ALA A 41 3.71 -1.34 -12.93
C ALA A 41 4.73 -2.39 -13.36
N TRP A 42 4.72 -3.54 -12.68
CA TRP A 42 5.61 -4.65 -12.98
C TRP A 42 5.02 -5.70 -13.92
N LEU A 43 3.77 -5.52 -14.35
CA LEU A 43 3.13 -6.45 -15.27
C LEU A 43 3.82 -6.38 -16.64
N PRO A 44 4.17 -7.54 -17.22
CA PRO A 44 4.75 -7.56 -18.55
C PRO A 44 3.74 -7.09 -19.60
N VAL A 45 4.27 -6.47 -20.65
CA VAL A 45 3.53 -6.10 -21.84
C VAL A 45 3.10 -7.37 -22.58
N GLU A 46 1.80 -7.55 -22.77
CA GLU A 46 1.21 -8.69 -23.49
C GLU A 46 1.20 -8.44 -25.00
N TRP A 47 0.88 -7.22 -25.41
CA TRP A 47 0.88 -6.82 -26.82
C TRP A 47 0.91 -5.30 -26.99
N GLN A 48 1.35 -4.85 -28.16
CA GLN A 48 1.31 -3.46 -28.57
C GLN A 48 0.33 -3.25 -29.72
N GLY A 49 -0.52 -2.23 -29.63
CA GLY A 49 -1.42 -1.86 -30.73
C GLY A 49 -0.63 -1.35 -31.94
N GLU A 50 -0.80 -1.97 -33.10
CA GLU A 50 -0.04 -1.58 -34.32
C GLU A 50 -0.24 -0.11 -34.71
N ALA A 51 -1.48 0.37 -34.59
CA ALA A 51 -1.89 1.72 -35.00
C ALA A 51 -1.71 2.77 -33.90
N SER A 52 -2.05 2.45 -32.65
CA SER A 52 -1.95 3.40 -31.54
C SER A 52 -0.57 3.40 -30.87
N LYS A 53 0.24 2.36 -31.08
CA LYS A 53 1.51 2.12 -30.39
C LYS A 53 1.40 2.03 -28.86
N ASP A 54 0.18 1.87 -28.36
CA ASP A 54 -0.05 1.69 -26.93
C ASP A 54 0.30 0.25 -26.51
N PHE A 55 0.93 0.11 -25.35
CA PHE A 55 1.23 -1.17 -24.73
C PHE A 55 0.08 -1.61 -23.82
N PHE A 56 -0.27 -2.89 -23.88
CA PHE A 56 -1.35 -3.50 -23.10
C PHE A 56 -0.80 -4.57 -22.17
N VAL A 57 -1.30 -4.62 -20.93
CA VAL A 57 -0.82 -5.50 -19.86
C VAL A 57 -1.88 -6.48 -19.36
N ILE A 58 -3.17 -6.19 -19.55
CA ILE A 58 -4.25 -7.11 -19.18
C ILE A 58 -5.31 -7.11 -20.28
N SER A 59 -5.66 -8.28 -20.80
CA SER A 59 -6.76 -8.39 -21.77
C SER A 59 -8.13 -8.25 -21.09
N SER A 60 -9.13 -7.87 -21.88
CA SER A 60 -10.55 -7.91 -21.52
C SER A 60 -11.01 -9.33 -21.16
N GLY A 61 -12.01 -9.41 -20.27
CA GLY A 61 -12.61 -10.66 -19.80
C GLY A 61 -11.77 -11.44 -18.79
N LYS A 62 -10.58 -10.97 -18.42
CA LYS A 62 -9.75 -11.61 -17.39
C LYS A 62 -10.29 -11.33 -16.00
N VAL A 63 -10.28 -12.36 -15.15
CA VAL A 63 -10.55 -12.19 -13.72
C VAL A 63 -9.34 -11.50 -13.08
N VAL A 64 -9.59 -10.46 -12.30
CA VAL A 64 -8.57 -9.61 -11.68
C VAL A 64 -8.72 -9.54 -10.17
N GLY A 65 -7.58 -9.35 -9.52
CA GLY A 65 -7.44 -9.01 -8.11
C GLY A 65 -6.56 -7.77 -7.96
N PHE A 66 -6.05 -7.57 -6.74
CA PHE A 66 -5.10 -6.52 -6.40
C PHE A 66 -3.76 -7.12 -5.94
N ASP A 67 -2.69 -6.38 -6.18
CA ASP A 67 -1.42 -6.56 -5.47
C ASP A 67 -1.42 -5.78 -4.14
N MET A 68 -0.29 -5.84 -3.44
CA MET A 68 -0.11 -5.16 -2.14
C MET A 68 -0.23 -3.65 -2.19
N ASP A 69 0.05 -3.05 -3.35
CA ASP A 69 -0.08 -1.61 -3.57
C ASP A 69 -1.52 -1.21 -3.95
N GLY A 70 -2.45 -2.17 -4.01
CA GLY A 70 -3.82 -1.96 -4.45
C GLY A 70 -3.94 -1.75 -5.98
N ARG A 71 -2.94 -2.20 -6.74
CA ARG A 71 -2.93 -2.14 -8.21
C ARG A 71 -3.52 -3.42 -8.80
N VAL A 72 -4.16 -3.28 -9.95
CA VAL A 72 -4.88 -4.38 -10.60
C VAL A 72 -3.90 -5.39 -11.18
N VAL A 73 -4.12 -6.67 -10.87
CA VAL A 73 -3.35 -7.79 -11.40
C VAL A 73 -4.26 -8.93 -11.87
N PRO A 74 -3.89 -9.68 -12.91
CA PRO A 74 -4.56 -10.93 -13.26
C PRO A 74 -4.56 -11.95 -12.12
N MET A 75 -5.67 -12.68 -11.93
CA MET A 75 -5.79 -13.71 -10.89
C MET A 75 -4.86 -14.92 -11.04
N ARG A 76 -4.11 -15.00 -12.14
CA ARG A 76 -3.10 -16.04 -12.33
C ARG A 76 -2.08 -16.07 -11.19
N TYR A 77 -1.64 -14.91 -10.69
CA TYR A 77 -0.61 -14.84 -9.66
C TYR A 77 -1.09 -15.43 -8.33
N LYS A 78 -2.34 -15.16 -7.94
CA LYS A 78 -2.99 -15.80 -6.79
C LYS A 78 -3.27 -17.29 -7.04
N ALA A 79 -3.64 -17.68 -8.26
CA ALA A 79 -3.85 -19.10 -8.60
C ALA A 79 -2.55 -19.92 -8.46
N LEU A 80 -1.40 -19.34 -8.83
CA LEU A 80 -0.09 -19.93 -8.59
C LEU A 80 0.22 -20.02 -7.10
N ALA A 81 -0.20 -19.03 -6.29
CA ALA A 81 -0.04 -19.09 -4.84
C ALA A 81 -0.88 -20.20 -4.19
N ILE A 82 -2.11 -20.43 -4.63
CA ILE A 82 -3.02 -21.40 -3.99
C ILE A 82 -2.75 -22.85 -4.45
N ASP A 83 -2.12 -23.06 -5.61
CA ASP A 83 -1.78 -24.41 -6.07
C ASP A 83 -0.66 -25.00 -5.19
N THR A 84 -1.02 -26.02 -4.41
CA THR A 84 -0.12 -26.72 -3.49
C THR A 84 1.00 -27.50 -4.19
N ASN A 85 0.96 -27.59 -5.53
CA ASN A 85 2.04 -28.15 -6.34
C ASN A 85 2.90 -27.09 -7.03
N THR A 86 2.68 -25.80 -6.77
CA THR A 86 3.52 -24.74 -7.30
C THR A 86 4.91 -24.85 -6.71
N ALA A 87 5.81 -25.44 -7.49
CA ALA A 87 7.24 -25.44 -7.17
C ALA A 87 7.79 -24.01 -7.35
N ARG A 88 8.74 -23.61 -6.50
CA ARG A 88 9.48 -22.33 -6.63
C ARG A 88 10.06 -22.09 -8.02
N GLY A 89 10.42 -23.15 -8.73
CA GLY A 89 10.95 -23.10 -10.11
C GLY A 89 9.90 -22.84 -11.20
N THR A 90 8.62 -22.79 -10.84
CA THR A 90 7.52 -22.49 -11.78
C THR A 90 7.66 -21.07 -12.30
N VAL A 91 7.54 -20.89 -13.62
CA VAL A 91 7.59 -19.58 -14.25
C VAL A 91 6.29 -18.83 -13.99
N ALA A 92 6.37 -17.73 -13.25
CA ALA A 92 5.24 -16.88 -12.93
C ALA A 92 4.95 -15.86 -14.06
N LEU A 93 6.01 -15.21 -14.55
CA LEU A 93 5.97 -14.24 -15.65
C LEU A 93 7.26 -14.29 -16.46
N ALA A 94 7.27 -13.61 -17.61
CA ALA A 94 8.47 -13.44 -18.41
C ALA A 94 8.53 -12.02 -18.95
N TYR A 95 9.68 -11.35 -18.78
CA TYR A 95 9.94 -10.05 -19.38
C TYR A 95 10.49 -10.21 -20.80
N THR A 96 10.19 -9.23 -21.63
CA THR A 96 10.52 -9.18 -23.07
C THR A 96 11.23 -7.87 -23.42
N SER A 97 11.67 -7.74 -24.67
CA SER A 97 12.24 -6.47 -25.16
C SER A 97 11.23 -5.30 -25.15
N ASP A 98 9.93 -5.61 -25.22
CA ASP A 98 8.88 -4.60 -25.18
C ASP A 98 8.77 -4.00 -23.77
N ASP A 99 9.05 -4.78 -22.73
CA ASP A 99 9.10 -4.33 -21.33
C ASP A 99 10.24 -3.35 -21.09
N VAL A 100 11.42 -3.66 -21.64
CA VAL A 100 12.58 -2.76 -21.61
C VAL A 100 12.27 -1.46 -22.35
N THR A 101 11.60 -1.56 -23.51
CA THR A 101 11.23 -0.38 -24.31
C THR A 101 10.18 0.47 -23.61
N HIS A 102 9.26 -0.16 -22.88
CA HIS A 102 8.22 0.52 -22.15
C HIS A 102 8.71 1.15 -20.84
N GLY A 103 9.77 0.59 -20.23
CA GLY A 103 10.19 0.95 -18.88
C GLY A 103 9.33 0.27 -17.80
N THR A 104 8.87 -0.96 -18.07
CA THR A 104 8.20 -1.81 -17.07
C THR A 104 9.08 -1.93 -15.83
N ILE A 105 8.50 -1.93 -14.63
CA ILE A 105 9.26 -2.12 -13.39
C ILE A 105 9.53 -3.60 -13.16
N ASN A 106 10.76 -3.97 -12.83
CA ASN A 106 11.10 -5.34 -12.47
C ASN A 106 10.55 -5.63 -11.07
N ILE A 107 9.76 -6.70 -10.95
CA ILE A 107 9.16 -7.11 -9.67
C ILE A 107 10.23 -7.49 -8.63
N LEU A 108 11.41 -7.93 -9.08
CA LEU A 108 12.45 -8.47 -8.20
C LEU A 108 13.17 -7.39 -7.38
N ASP A 109 13.47 -6.25 -8.00
CA ASP A 109 14.27 -5.18 -7.40
C ASP A 109 13.49 -3.86 -7.28
N GLY A 110 12.44 -3.67 -8.08
CA GLY A 110 11.69 -2.41 -8.13
C GLY A 110 12.28 -1.36 -9.06
N GLU A 111 13.30 -1.70 -9.84
CA GLU A 111 13.93 -0.83 -10.83
C GLU A 111 13.36 -1.07 -12.25
N PRO A 112 13.55 -0.18 -13.22
CA PRO A 112 13.13 -0.44 -14.60
C PRO A 112 13.82 -1.68 -15.20
N VAL A 113 13.05 -2.53 -15.89
CA VAL A 113 13.54 -3.74 -16.56
C VAL A 113 14.62 -3.37 -17.59
N GLU A 114 15.81 -3.93 -17.44
CA GLU A 114 16.91 -3.78 -18.38
C GLU A 114 17.00 -4.98 -19.34
N SER A 115 17.84 -4.87 -20.37
CA SER A 115 18.07 -5.97 -21.32
C SER A 115 18.59 -7.26 -20.67
N GLY A 116 19.21 -7.16 -19.48
CA GLY A 116 19.68 -8.30 -18.69
C GLY A 116 18.55 -9.06 -17.98
N ASP A 117 17.42 -8.41 -17.74
CA ASP A 117 16.27 -8.95 -17.00
C ASP A 117 15.27 -9.68 -17.92
N VAL A 118 15.48 -9.61 -19.24
CA VAL A 118 14.66 -10.30 -20.23
C VAL A 118 14.75 -11.81 -20.04
N GLY A 119 13.62 -12.44 -19.75
CA GLY A 119 13.55 -13.87 -19.50
C GLY A 119 12.48 -14.23 -18.48
N ASN A 120 12.52 -15.49 -18.05
CA ASN A 120 11.56 -16.05 -17.11
C ASN A 120 11.85 -15.62 -15.68
N VAL A 121 10.83 -15.17 -14.97
CA VAL A 121 10.85 -14.92 -13.53
C VAL A 121 10.03 -16.00 -12.84
N THR A 122 10.62 -16.66 -11.86
CA THR A 122 10.01 -17.80 -11.16
C THR A 122 9.23 -17.38 -9.92
N CYS A 123 8.29 -18.21 -9.48
CA CYS A 123 7.52 -18.01 -8.24
C CYS A 123 8.43 -17.78 -7.03
N GLY A 124 9.51 -18.57 -6.90
CA GLY A 124 10.46 -18.44 -5.80
C GLY A 124 11.17 -17.09 -5.81
N ALA A 125 11.65 -16.64 -6.98
CA ALA A 125 12.31 -15.34 -7.10
C ALA A 125 11.37 -14.18 -6.74
N ILE A 126 10.09 -14.26 -7.13
CA ILE A 126 9.08 -13.27 -6.75
C ILE A 126 8.84 -13.30 -5.24
N ALA A 127 8.65 -14.47 -4.63
CA ALA A 127 8.41 -14.58 -3.20
C ALA A 127 9.59 -14.02 -2.38
N ASP A 128 10.82 -14.40 -2.75
CA ASP A 128 12.05 -13.88 -2.13
C ASP A 128 12.10 -12.36 -2.22
N ALA A 129 11.84 -11.81 -3.42
CA ALA A 129 11.87 -10.38 -3.65
C ALA A 129 10.78 -9.61 -2.90
N LEU A 130 9.54 -10.12 -2.87
CA LEU A 130 8.42 -9.48 -2.18
C LEU A 130 8.67 -9.41 -0.67
N LEU A 131 9.21 -10.49 -0.09
CA LEU A 131 9.60 -10.51 1.31
C LEU A 131 10.79 -9.57 1.56
N ALA A 132 11.82 -9.59 0.69
CA ALA A 132 13.00 -8.72 0.77
C ALA A 132 12.73 -7.25 0.47
N ARG A 133 11.55 -6.92 -0.05
CA ARG A 133 11.06 -5.54 -0.18
C ARG A 133 10.07 -5.15 0.93
N GLY A 134 9.75 -6.06 1.84
CA GLY A 134 8.90 -5.82 2.99
C GLY A 134 7.40 -5.82 2.68
N TYR A 135 6.98 -6.30 1.49
CA TYR A 135 5.57 -6.31 1.10
C TYR A 135 4.75 -7.33 1.90
N ALA A 136 5.38 -8.37 2.44
CA ALA A 136 4.73 -9.42 3.23
C ALA A 136 4.95 -9.26 4.75
N SER A 137 5.16 -8.04 5.25
CA SER A 137 5.50 -7.76 6.66
C SER A 137 4.45 -8.15 7.71
N THR A 138 3.24 -8.51 7.28
CA THR A 138 2.22 -9.07 8.15
C THR A 138 2.46 -10.54 8.48
N LEU A 139 3.29 -11.23 7.70
CA LEU A 139 3.67 -12.60 7.99
C LEU A 139 4.61 -12.63 9.18
N THR A 140 4.50 -13.71 9.94
CA THR A 140 5.29 -13.97 11.14
C THR A 140 5.92 -15.35 11.05
N ALA A 141 6.89 -15.63 11.91
CA ALA A 141 7.42 -16.99 12.12
C ALA A 141 6.35 -18.08 12.17
N ALA A 142 5.20 -17.79 12.80
CA ALA A 142 4.12 -18.74 12.99
C ALA A 142 3.41 -19.12 11.68
N ASP A 143 3.52 -18.28 10.65
CA ASP A 143 2.95 -18.54 9.32
C ASP A 143 3.83 -19.50 8.48
N PHE A 144 5.06 -19.75 8.94
CA PHE A 144 6.01 -20.65 8.29
C PHE A 144 6.19 -21.95 9.07
N ALA A 145 6.28 -23.08 8.38
CA ALA A 145 6.36 -24.40 9.02
C ALA A 145 7.64 -24.61 9.87
N GLY A 146 8.65 -23.77 9.68
CA GLY A 146 9.96 -23.82 10.34
C GLY A 146 10.23 -22.73 11.38
N ALA A 147 9.21 -21.93 11.76
CA ALA A 147 9.37 -20.73 12.59
C ALA A 147 10.20 -19.60 11.96
N ASP A 148 10.65 -19.74 10.71
CA ASP A 148 11.32 -18.72 9.90
C ASP A 148 11.03 -19.00 8.43
N TYR A 149 11.14 -17.96 7.60
CA TYR A 149 11.08 -18.10 6.15
C TYR A 149 12.27 -18.90 5.61
N SER A 150 12.01 -19.91 4.78
CA SER A 150 13.03 -20.64 4.05
C SER A 150 12.93 -20.40 2.54
N ALA A 151 13.98 -19.81 1.97
CA ALA A 151 14.15 -19.69 0.51
C ALA A 151 14.28 -21.04 -0.22
N ALA A 152 14.34 -22.16 0.51
CA ALA A 152 14.33 -23.52 -0.04
C ALA A 152 12.96 -24.21 0.05
N SER A 153 11.98 -23.61 0.75
CA SER A 153 10.65 -24.20 0.98
C SER A 153 9.65 -23.74 -0.09
N ASP A 154 9.06 -24.71 -0.81
CA ASP A 154 7.94 -24.45 -1.73
C ASP A 154 6.69 -23.98 -0.96
N ALA A 155 6.47 -24.49 0.25
CA ALA A 155 5.35 -24.07 1.09
C ALA A 155 5.47 -22.60 1.51
N ASP A 156 6.67 -22.16 1.90
CA ASP A 156 6.90 -20.78 2.33
C ASP A 156 6.77 -19.81 1.15
N CYS A 157 7.18 -20.23 -0.06
CA CYS A 157 6.93 -19.48 -1.30
C CYS A 157 5.44 -19.24 -1.52
N VAL A 158 4.63 -20.29 -1.39
CA VAL A 158 3.18 -20.22 -1.51
C VAL A 158 2.60 -19.26 -0.49
N THR A 159 3.00 -19.36 0.79
CA THR A 159 2.54 -18.46 1.87
C THR A 159 2.83 -16.99 1.53
N VAL A 160 4.03 -16.67 1.06
CA VAL A 160 4.39 -15.28 0.71
C VAL A 160 3.57 -14.76 -0.48
N LEU A 161 3.44 -15.54 -1.56
CA LEU A 161 2.65 -15.13 -2.72
C LEU A 161 1.17 -14.96 -2.35
N ASP A 162 0.63 -15.86 -1.52
CA ASP A 162 -0.76 -15.82 -1.07
C ASP A 162 -1.05 -14.55 -0.26
N ALA A 163 -0.10 -14.17 0.60
CA ALA A 163 -0.17 -12.94 1.39
C ALA A 163 -0.02 -11.66 0.57
N CYS A 164 0.58 -11.74 -0.63
CA CYS A 164 0.88 -10.61 -1.51
C CYS A 164 -0.17 -10.35 -2.61
N PHE A 165 -1.02 -11.32 -2.92
CA PHE A 165 -2.03 -11.19 -3.95
C PHE A 165 -3.43 -11.41 -3.38
N SER A 166 -4.34 -10.51 -3.73
CA SER A 166 -5.70 -10.58 -3.26
C SER A 166 -6.50 -11.70 -3.92
N GLU A 167 -7.64 -12.02 -3.30
CA GLU A 167 -8.68 -12.82 -3.91
C GLU A 167 -9.33 -12.11 -5.11
N ALA A 168 -10.07 -12.86 -5.94
CA ALA A 168 -10.69 -12.34 -7.17
C ALA A 168 -11.75 -11.26 -6.92
N VAL A 169 -11.46 -10.00 -7.24
CA VAL A 169 -12.34 -8.86 -6.92
C VAL A 169 -13.31 -8.55 -8.07
N GLY A 170 -12.91 -8.81 -9.32
CA GLY A 170 -13.70 -8.41 -10.47
C GLY A 170 -13.26 -9.03 -11.79
N ILE A 171 -13.89 -8.57 -12.86
CA ILE A 171 -13.55 -8.91 -14.24
C ILE A 171 -13.15 -7.64 -14.97
N ASN A 172 -12.04 -7.71 -15.70
CA ASN A 172 -11.59 -6.62 -16.54
C ASN A 172 -12.55 -6.45 -17.73
N ALA A 173 -13.23 -5.32 -17.86
CA ALA A 173 -14.24 -5.16 -18.91
C ALA A 173 -13.62 -4.86 -20.29
N TYR A 174 -12.45 -4.23 -20.30
CA TYR A 174 -11.74 -3.78 -21.51
C TYR A 174 -10.26 -4.15 -21.41
N ASP A 175 -9.52 -4.04 -22.50
CA ASP A 175 -8.08 -4.20 -22.43
C ASP A 175 -7.46 -3.04 -21.63
N THR A 176 -6.56 -3.36 -20.70
CA THR A 176 -5.89 -2.43 -19.80
C THR A 176 -4.52 -2.09 -20.36
N TYR A 177 -4.25 -0.79 -20.45
CA TYR A 177 -2.99 -0.25 -20.94
C TYR A 177 -1.94 -0.25 -19.84
N ALA A 178 -0.68 -0.37 -20.21
CA ALA A 178 0.42 -0.19 -19.28
C ALA A 178 0.41 1.26 -18.72
N TRP A 179 0.54 1.40 -17.41
CA TRP A 179 0.41 2.71 -16.76
C TRP A 179 1.76 3.41 -16.63
N ALA A 180 1.95 4.48 -17.39
CA ALA A 180 3.22 5.21 -17.44
C ALA A 180 3.33 6.38 -16.42
N GLY A 181 2.32 6.57 -15.56
CA GLY A 181 2.23 7.74 -14.67
C GLY A 181 3.16 7.75 -13.44
N ASP A 182 3.95 6.71 -13.22
CA ASP A 182 4.94 6.67 -12.13
C ASP A 182 6.34 7.13 -12.58
N ALA A 183 6.55 7.29 -13.91
CA ALA A 183 7.75 7.87 -14.52
C ALA A 183 7.37 9.09 -15.41
N PRO A 184 6.97 10.23 -14.80
CA PRO A 184 6.37 11.35 -15.53
C PRO A 184 7.30 12.05 -16.54
N GLY A 185 8.62 11.80 -16.47
CA GLY A 185 9.62 12.45 -17.30
C GLY A 185 9.67 11.97 -18.76
N GLU A 186 9.09 10.81 -19.06
CA GLU A 186 9.23 10.14 -20.37
C GLU A 186 7.90 10.07 -21.16
N LEU A 187 6.84 10.69 -20.63
CA LEU A 187 5.52 10.69 -21.25
C LEU A 187 5.47 11.61 -22.47
N ASN A 188 5.48 11.01 -23.67
CA ASN A 188 5.34 11.72 -24.95
C ASN A 188 3.89 12.00 -25.38
N SER A 189 2.92 11.94 -24.46
CA SER A 189 1.51 12.17 -24.78
C SER A 189 0.82 13.08 -23.77
N ILE A 190 0.00 13.98 -24.32
CA ILE A 190 -0.89 14.89 -23.60
C ILE A 190 -1.87 14.05 -22.78
N ASN A 191 -1.59 13.81 -21.50
CA ASN A 191 -2.49 13.33 -20.43
C ASN A 191 -3.67 12.44 -20.88
N TYR A 192 -3.41 11.48 -21.75
CA TYR A 192 -4.43 10.63 -22.34
C TYR A 192 -4.54 9.37 -21.48
N GLN A 193 -5.44 9.40 -20.51
CA GLN A 193 -5.83 8.21 -19.74
C GLN A 193 -7.03 7.57 -20.44
N LYS A 194 -6.79 6.51 -21.22
CA LYS A 194 -7.88 5.60 -21.60
C LYS A 194 -8.33 4.89 -20.34
N GLN A 195 -9.53 5.20 -19.86
CA GLN A 195 -10.07 4.68 -18.61
C GLN A 195 -10.05 3.15 -18.57
N HIS A 196 -9.47 2.59 -17.51
CA HIS A 196 -9.50 1.15 -17.22
C HIS A 196 -10.73 0.88 -16.35
N LEU A 197 -11.72 0.17 -16.90
CA LEU A 197 -12.93 -0.16 -16.17
C LEU A 197 -12.87 -1.62 -15.71
N VAL A 198 -12.71 -1.80 -14.40
CA VAL A 198 -12.90 -3.10 -13.75
C VAL A 198 -14.36 -3.18 -13.31
N GLN A 199 -15.04 -4.25 -13.71
CA GLN A 199 -16.37 -4.57 -13.20
C GLN A 199 -16.22 -5.37 -11.91
N PHE A 200 -16.60 -4.73 -10.79
CA PHE A 200 -16.63 -5.39 -9.50
C PHE A 200 -17.86 -6.26 -9.34
N LEU A 201 -17.72 -7.34 -8.57
CA LEU A 201 -18.80 -8.30 -8.29
C LEU A 201 -19.74 -7.86 -7.14
N THR A 202 -19.67 -6.59 -6.74
CA THR A 202 -20.28 -6.03 -5.53
C THR A 202 -20.96 -4.69 -5.82
N ASP A 203 -22.04 -4.38 -5.10
CA ASP A 203 -23.04 -3.38 -5.55
C ASP A 203 -22.89 -1.99 -4.91
N ILE A 204 -22.42 -1.92 -3.65
CA ILE A 204 -22.31 -0.66 -2.91
C ILE A 204 -20.90 -0.46 -2.39
N GLN A 205 -20.36 0.75 -2.53
CA GLN A 205 -19.09 1.14 -1.94
C GLN A 205 -19.32 1.99 -0.67
N LEU A 206 -18.59 1.65 0.38
CA LEU A 206 -18.60 2.32 1.68
C LEU A 206 -17.16 2.73 2.03
N LYS A 207 -16.99 3.90 2.63
CA LYS A 207 -15.70 4.32 3.22
C LYS A 207 -15.79 4.22 4.73
N VAL A 208 -14.85 3.52 5.33
CA VAL A 208 -14.87 3.18 6.76
C VAL A 208 -13.48 3.42 7.34
N PRO A 209 -13.33 4.08 8.51
CA PRO A 209 -12.02 4.26 9.12
C PRO A 209 -11.42 2.90 9.50
N VAL A 210 -10.13 2.69 9.20
CA VAL A 210 -9.36 1.53 9.69
C VAL A 210 -8.95 1.85 11.12
N HIS A 211 -9.63 1.26 12.09
CA HIS A 211 -9.53 1.57 13.52
C HIS A 211 -9.73 3.06 13.88
N VAL A 212 -9.95 3.38 15.16
CA VAL A 212 -10.06 4.77 15.63
C VAL A 212 -8.90 5.06 16.57
N ALA A 213 -8.20 6.17 16.36
CA ALA A 213 -7.13 6.61 17.26
C ALA A 213 -7.78 7.25 18.49
N HIS A 214 -7.92 6.50 19.59
CA HIS A 214 -8.42 7.05 20.85
C HIS A 214 -7.28 7.73 21.63
N PRO A 215 -7.40 9.03 21.97
CA PRO A 215 -6.36 9.76 22.72
C PRO A 215 -6.34 9.42 24.22
N ASN A 216 -7.17 8.50 24.70
CA ASN A 216 -7.21 8.12 26.10
C ASN A 216 -7.87 6.74 26.28
N ALA A 217 -7.24 5.94 27.15
CA ALA A 217 -7.77 4.82 27.94
C ALA A 217 -7.11 3.46 27.67
N THR A 218 -6.68 2.89 28.78
CA THR A 218 -6.28 1.51 29.01
C THR A 218 -7.28 0.55 28.36
N GLY A 219 -6.92 0.02 27.18
CA GLY A 219 -7.76 -0.95 26.45
C GLY A 219 -8.13 -0.51 25.02
N GLY A 220 -7.22 -0.79 24.08
CA GLY A 220 -7.44 -1.11 22.67
C GLY A 220 -8.32 -0.21 21.78
N ALA A 221 -7.68 0.54 20.87
CA ALA A 221 -8.26 0.91 19.55
C ALA A 221 -7.18 1.42 18.56
N ALA A 222 -6.18 2.14 19.04
CA ALA A 222 -4.81 2.17 18.54
C ALA A 222 -3.98 2.38 19.81
N GLU A 223 -3.07 1.47 20.13
CA GLU A 223 -2.37 1.57 21.40
C GLU A 223 -1.33 2.68 21.29
N LEU A 224 -1.42 3.67 22.19
CA LEU A 224 -0.32 4.58 22.44
C LEU A 224 0.79 3.75 23.06
N VAL A 225 1.74 3.33 22.22
CA VAL A 225 2.89 2.57 22.68
C VAL A 225 3.99 3.57 23.02
N THR A 226 4.66 3.34 24.14
CA THR A 226 5.81 4.12 24.56
C THR A 226 6.99 3.18 24.74
N SER A 227 7.97 3.27 23.85
CA SER A 227 9.25 2.61 24.09
C SER A 227 9.98 3.32 25.22
N ALA A 228 10.55 2.56 26.14
CA ALA A 228 11.30 3.16 27.25
C ALA A 228 12.59 3.81 26.73
N ALA A 229 13.02 4.90 27.38
CA ALA A 229 14.34 5.47 27.14
C ALA A 229 15.41 4.38 27.35
N GLY A 230 16.39 4.31 26.45
CA GLY A 230 17.42 3.26 26.49
C GLY A 230 16.96 1.86 26.06
N ALA A 231 15.71 1.66 25.62
CA ALA A 231 15.22 0.32 25.25
C ALA A 231 15.81 -0.19 23.93
N ILE A 232 16.20 0.70 23.02
CA ILE A 232 16.58 0.35 21.63
C ILE A 232 18.09 0.08 21.53
N ASN A 233 18.66 -0.67 22.48
CA ASN A 233 20.10 -0.94 22.53
C ASN A 233 20.48 -2.35 22.04
N THR A 234 19.48 -3.19 21.77
CA THR A 234 19.70 -4.53 21.24
C THR A 234 19.88 -4.46 19.73
N LEU A 235 21.07 -4.80 19.24
CA LEU A 235 21.36 -4.83 17.81
C LEU A 235 20.54 -5.94 17.13
N TRP A 236 19.96 -5.64 15.98
CA TRP A 236 19.32 -6.64 15.14
C TRP A 236 20.33 -7.69 14.69
N ALA A 237 19.90 -8.94 14.77
CA ALA A 237 20.56 -10.09 14.17
C ALA A 237 19.49 -10.87 13.40
N ALA A 238 19.89 -11.62 12.37
CA ALA A 238 18.98 -12.39 11.53
C ALA A 238 18.03 -13.33 12.32
N ALA A 239 18.47 -13.85 13.47
CA ALA A 239 17.66 -14.68 14.36
C ALA A 239 16.48 -13.93 15.03
N ASN A 240 16.44 -12.60 14.94
CA ASN A 240 15.36 -11.74 15.46
C ASN A 240 14.52 -11.14 14.30
N GLY A 241 14.53 -11.78 13.13
CA GLY A 241 13.85 -11.36 11.91
C GLY A 241 12.98 -12.47 11.31
N ASP A 242 12.26 -12.20 10.21
CA ASP A 242 11.67 -13.25 9.36
C ASP A 242 12.78 -13.92 8.53
N GLY A 243 13.74 -14.55 9.21
CA GLY A 243 15.03 -14.97 8.65
C GLY A 243 16.01 -13.81 8.38
N ASP A 244 16.92 -13.99 7.42
CA ASP A 244 17.97 -13.03 7.04
C ASP A 244 17.44 -11.71 6.40
N ILE A 245 16.11 -11.54 6.29
CA ILE A 245 15.51 -10.65 5.28
C ILE A 245 14.97 -9.32 5.85
N PHE A 246 14.34 -9.31 7.03
CA PHE A 246 13.99 -8.07 7.76
C PHE A 246 13.77 -8.32 9.26
N PRO A 247 13.95 -7.30 10.12
CA PRO A 247 13.53 -7.38 11.52
C PRO A 247 12.02 -7.67 11.60
N ASN A 248 11.64 -8.67 12.38
CA ASN A 248 10.26 -8.94 12.72
C ASN A 248 10.06 -8.53 14.18
N PRO A 249 9.46 -7.36 14.46
CA PRO A 249 9.25 -6.90 15.83
C PRO A 249 8.29 -7.79 16.64
N THR A 250 7.59 -8.75 16.02
CA THR A 250 6.80 -9.75 16.75
C THR A 250 7.63 -10.88 17.34
N LEU A 251 8.80 -11.16 16.77
CA LEU A 251 9.74 -12.18 17.26
C LEU A 251 10.70 -11.63 18.30
N ALA A 252 10.97 -10.33 18.22
CA ALA A 252 11.73 -9.61 19.22
C ALA A 252 10.85 -9.27 20.42
N THR A 253 11.29 -9.63 21.63
CA THR A 253 10.62 -9.21 22.87
C THR A 253 10.86 -7.74 23.21
N GLU A 254 11.73 -7.07 22.46
CA GLU A 254 12.25 -5.72 22.71
C GLU A 254 12.37 -4.95 21.39
N ASP A 255 12.49 -3.62 21.46
CA ASP A 255 12.80 -2.79 20.31
C ASP A 255 14.24 -3.06 19.83
N LEU A 256 14.46 -3.06 18.52
CA LEU A 256 15.75 -3.42 17.93
C LEU A 256 16.39 -2.26 17.17
N LEU A 257 17.71 -2.16 17.27
CA LEU A 257 18.55 -1.28 16.47
C LEU A 257 19.03 -1.99 15.21
N VAL A 258 18.69 -1.46 14.05
CA VAL A 258 19.19 -1.90 12.75
C VAL A 258 20.29 -0.95 12.30
N SER A 259 21.52 -1.46 12.18
CA SER A 259 22.66 -0.64 11.73
C SER A 259 22.51 -0.20 10.28
N GLY A 260 23.18 0.89 9.89
CA GLY A 260 23.24 1.35 8.49
C GLY A 260 23.81 0.29 7.54
N ALA A 261 24.77 -0.52 8.02
CA ALA A 261 25.31 -1.65 7.27
C ALA A 261 24.27 -2.75 7.04
N SER A 262 23.44 -3.05 8.03
CA SER A 262 22.33 -4.00 7.88
C SER A 262 21.24 -3.43 6.97
N LEU A 263 20.92 -2.14 7.09
CA LEU A 263 19.95 -1.48 6.21
C LEU A 263 20.36 -1.55 4.74
N ALA A 264 21.65 -1.38 4.44
CA ALA A 264 22.20 -1.47 3.09
C ALA A 264 22.03 -2.86 2.44
N THR A 265 21.79 -3.90 3.24
CA THR A 265 21.55 -5.25 2.70
C THR A 265 20.11 -5.47 2.26
N PHE A 266 19.18 -4.58 2.63
CA PHE A 266 17.77 -4.71 2.28
C PHE A 266 17.49 -4.04 0.93
N PRO A 267 16.98 -4.78 -0.08
CA PRO A 267 16.62 -4.22 -1.39
C PRO A 267 15.66 -3.03 -1.33
N ARG A 268 14.84 -2.93 -0.27
CA ARG A 268 13.96 -1.79 -0.02
C ARG A 268 14.68 -0.45 0.13
N TYR A 269 15.93 -0.45 0.63
CA TYR A 269 16.70 0.75 0.89
C TYR A 269 17.90 0.82 -0.06
N THR A 270 17.67 1.27 -1.29
CA THR A 270 18.72 1.47 -2.31
C THR A 270 19.56 2.73 -2.09
N ALA A 271 19.16 3.57 -1.13
CA ALA A 271 19.83 4.81 -0.75
C ALA A 271 21.14 4.59 0.03
N ASP A 272 21.98 5.61 0.10
CA ASP A 272 23.14 5.62 1.00
C ASP A 272 22.67 5.62 2.47
N THR A 273 22.83 4.49 3.15
CA THR A 273 22.46 4.28 4.56
C THR A 273 23.63 4.47 5.52
N THR A 274 24.77 4.99 5.07
CA THR A 274 26.00 5.11 5.89
C THR A 274 25.78 5.90 7.17
N ASP A 275 24.95 6.95 7.11
CA ASP A 275 24.59 7.80 8.25
C ASP A 275 23.14 7.59 8.72
N VAL A 276 22.60 6.38 8.49
CA VAL A 276 21.21 6.05 8.83
C VAL A 276 21.19 4.83 9.74
N VAL A 277 20.30 4.85 10.74
CA VAL A 277 19.96 3.68 11.55
C VAL A 277 18.46 3.46 11.54
N GLY A 278 18.06 2.20 11.66
CA GLY A 278 16.67 1.81 11.79
C GLY A 278 16.33 1.48 13.24
N LEU A 279 15.19 1.97 13.70
CA LEU A 279 14.60 1.64 14.99
C LEU A 279 13.37 0.77 14.71
N ALA A 280 13.55 -0.54 14.80
CA ALA A 280 12.46 -1.50 14.63
C ALA A 280 11.69 -1.58 15.96
N LEU A 281 10.48 -1.04 15.96
CA LEU A 281 9.67 -0.88 17.17
C LEU A 281 8.83 -2.13 17.41
N ASN A 282 8.76 -2.61 18.65
CA ASN A 282 7.87 -3.67 19.04
C ASN A 282 6.42 -3.19 19.00
N THR A 283 5.69 -3.62 17.97
CA THR A 283 4.28 -3.27 17.75
C THR A 283 3.31 -4.34 18.25
N ALA A 284 3.78 -5.39 18.92
CA ALA A 284 2.97 -6.52 19.35
C ALA A 284 2.08 -7.12 18.22
N GLY A 285 2.60 -7.11 16.98
CA GLY A 285 1.92 -7.63 15.78
C GLY A 285 1.04 -6.62 15.06
N GLY A 286 0.86 -5.42 15.62
CA GLY A 286 0.16 -4.34 14.92
C GLY A 286 1.02 -3.62 13.89
N ARG A 287 0.37 -2.78 13.08
CA ARG A 287 1.05 -1.93 12.09
C ARG A 287 1.28 -0.53 12.64
N LEU A 288 2.47 0.01 12.47
CA LEU A 288 2.84 1.37 12.87
C LEU A 288 1.99 2.39 12.10
N ALA A 289 1.38 3.33 12.81
CA ALA A 289 0.62 4.41 12.20
C ALA A 289 1.54 5.47 11.57
N ASP A 290 1.07 6.12 10.51
CA ASP A 290 1.76 7.27 9.92
C ASP A 290 1.86 8.40 10.95
N ASN A 291 2.95 9.18 10.91
CA ASN A 291 3.12 10.34 11.78
C ASN A 291 2.25 11.50 11.30
N THR A 292 1.16 11.77 12.02
CA THR A 292 0.19 12.81 11.64
C THR A 292 -0.20 13.66 12.85
N ASP A 293 -0.99 14.72 12.65
CA ASP A 293 -1.47 15.51 13.80
C ASP A 293 -2.47 14.74 14.68
N ARG A 294 -3.00 13.60 14.20
CA ARG A 294 -3.89 12.69 14.94
C ARG A 294 -3.17 11.49 15.55
N THR A 295 -2.08 11.07 14.94
CA THR A 295 -1.22 9.95 15.37
C THR A 295 0.24 10.42 15.46
N PRO A 296 0.54 11.41 16.32
CA PRO A 296 1.88 11.98 16.38
C PRO A 296 2.89 10.97 16.93
N ILE A 297 4.06 10.91 16.31
CA ILE A 297 5.24 10.28 16.87
C ILE A 297 6.02 11.35 17.64
N THR A 298 6.26 11.13 18.92
CA THR A 298 6.92 12.11 19.78
C THR A 298 8.16 11.54 20.46
N ASN A 299 9.28 12.24 20.30
CA ASN A 299 10.54 12.04 21.00
C ASN A 299 11.39 13.33 20.82
N ALA A 300 12.22 13.70 21.80
CA ALA A 300 12.97 14.96 21.71
C ALA A 300 14.04 14.99 20.61
N GLY A 301 14.54 13.82 20.20
CA GLY A 301 15.48 13.66 19.09
C GLY A 301 14.84 13.61 17.70
N LEU A 302 13.53 13.36 17.60
CA LEU A 302 12.80 13.28 16.34
C LEU A 302 12.17 14.63 16.02
N THR A 303 12.91 15.48 15.31
CA THR A 303 12.52 16.88 15.10
C THR A 303 11.76 17.12 13.81
N ARG A 304 12.14 16.41 12.74
CA ARG A 304 11.55 16.61 11.41
C ARG A 304 11.45 15.31 10.63
N GLU A 305 10.23 14.99 10.23
CA GLU A 305 9.97 13.89 9.32
C GLU A 305 10.36 14.27 7.87
N ARG A 306 10.99 13.33 7.18
CA ARG A 306 11.39 13.40 5.77
C ARG A 306 10.49 12.49 4.94
N LYS A 307 10.47 12.74 3.63
CA LYS A 307 9.58 12.03 2.68
C LYS A 307 10.17 10.75 2.12
N SER A 308 11.48 10.57 2.27
CA SER A 308 12.21 9.42 1.76
C SER A 308 13.53 9.24 2.51
N VAL A 309 14.14 8.07 2.37
CA VAL A 309 15.42 7.74 3.01
C VAL A 309 16.54 8.61 2.47
N GLU A 310 16.54 8.94 1.18
CA GLU A 310 17.57 9.77 0.53
C GLU A 310 17.59 11.21 1.06
N ALA A 311 16.45 11.67 1.59
CA ALA A 311 16.30 12.98 2.20
C ALA A 311 16.79 13.04 3.65
N LEU A 312 17.16 11.90 4.26
CA LEU A 312 17.79 11.82 5.58
C LEU A 312 19.27 12.18 5.47
N ARG A 313 19.59 13.48 5.57
CA ARG A 313 20.98 13.95 5.50
C ARG A 313 21.37 14.88 6.64
N GLN A 314 20.43 15.25 7.53
CA GLN A 314 20.69 16.19 8.60
C GLN A 314 20.35 15.59 9.96
N ALA A 315 21.14 15.93 10.97
CA ALA A 315 20.92 15.49 12.33
C ALA A 315 19.54 15.93 12.86
N GLY A 316 18.85 15.00 13.54
CA GLY A 316 17.49 15.21 14.06
C GLY A 316 16.37 14.95 13.06
N ASP A 317 16.69 14.55 11.83
CA ASP A 317 15.72 14.09 10.84
C ASP A 317 15.37 12.61 11.01
N PHE A 318 14.13 12.26 10.68
CA PHE A 318 13.67 10.88 10.64
C PHE A 318 12.71 10.61 9.48
N PHE A 319 12.52 9.33 9.14
CA PHE A 319 11.57 8.84 8.16
C PHE A 319 10.82 7.65 8.77
N VAL A 320 9.51 7.59 8.56
CA VAL A 320 8.67 6.52 9.10
C VAL A 320 8.34 5.54 7.98
N ASP A 321 8.78 4.30 8.15
CA ASP A 321 8.41 3.20 7.27
C ASP A 321 7.34 2.32 7.93
N THR A 322 6.08 2.67 7.66
CA THR A 322 4.91 1.95 8.22
C THR A 322 4.69 0.56 7.64
N GLU A 323 5.37 0.19 6.56
CA GLU A 323 5.20 -1.15 5.96
C GLU A 323 6.05 -2.16 6.70
N VAL A 324 7.24 -1.78 7.16
CA VAL A 324 8.12 -2.66 7.95
C VAL A 324 8.19 -2.28 9.44
N ASN A 325 7.29 -1.42 9.92
CA ASN A 325 7.20 -0.97 11.31
C ASN A 325 8.52 -0.37 11.86
N MET A 326 9.20 0.45 11.06
CA MET A 326 10.51 1.00 11.42
C MET A 326 10.56 2.53 11.34
N ILE A 327 11.28 3.15 12.26
CA ILE A 327 11.67 4.57 12.17
C ILE A 327 13.13 4.65 11.77
N LEU A 328 13.42 5.24 10.63
CA LEU A 328 14.77 5.52 10.16
C LEU A 328 15.23 6.88 10.67
N CYS A 329 16.40 6.95 11.29
CA CYS A 329 16.95 8.17 11.89
C CYS A 329 18.34 8.47 11.33
N TYR A 330 18.67 9.76 11.19
CA TYR A 330 20.05 10.16 10.90
C TYR A 330 20.93 9.95 12.13
N VAL A 331 22.02 9.20 11.97
CA VAL A 331 23.11 9.08 12.94
C VAL A 331 24.42 8.98 12.19
N ALA A 332 25.33 9.92 12.43
CA ALA A 332 26.66 9.89 11.84
C ALA A 332 27.35 8.53 12.12
N GLY A 333 27.76 7.84 11.04
CA GLY A 333 28.38 6.53 11.08
C GLY A 333 27.44 5.33 11.25
N GLY A 334 26.12 5.54 11.36
CA GLY A 334 25.12 4.48 11.18
C GLY A 334 25.18 3.30 12.17
N ALA A 335 25.78 3.48 13.36
CA ALA A 335 26.14 2.37 14.24
C ALA A 335 25.51 2.42 15.65
N ALA A 336 24.75 3.46 15.98
CA ALA A 336 24.16 3.64 17.31
C ALA A 336 22.81 4.36 17.21
N VAL A 337 21.98 4.23 18.25
CA VAL A 337 20.78 5.08 18.41
C VAL A 337 21.22 6.55 18.54
N PRO A 338 20.52 7.52 17.93
CA PRO A 338 20.82 8.93 18.18
C PRO A 338 20.73 9.23 19.67
N ALA A 339 21.74 9.86 20.27
CA ALA A 339 21.77 10.10 21.72
C ALA A 339 20.53 10.85 22.27
N ALA A 340 19.95 11.75 21.47
CA ALA A 340 18.72 12.45 21.82
C ALA A 340 17.48 11.55 21.78
N VAL A 341 17.49 10.50 20.95
CA VAL A 341 16.46 9.47 20.91
C VAL A 341 16.65 8.47 22.05
N ASP A 342 17.89 8.05 22.33
CA ASP A 342 18.21 7.10 23.40
C ASP A 342 17.90 7.65 24.80
N ALA A 343 18.03 8.98 24.99
CA ALA A 343 17.78 9.65 26.25
C ALA A 343 16.30 9.78 26.63
N ASP A 344 15.37 9.65 25.67
CA ASP A 344 13.95 9.90 25.87
C ASP A 344 13.09 8.76 25.31
N ALA A 345 11.90 8.59 25.88
CA ALA A 345 10.94 7.62 25.37
C ALA A 345 10.47 8.00 23.95
N ILE A 346 10.17 7.01 23.09
CA ILE A 346 9.46 7.24 21.83
C ILE A 346 8.02 6.84 22.03
N THR A 347 7.11 7.80 21.85
CA THR A 347 5.68 7.54 21.87
C THR A 347 5.14 7.52 20.45
N PHE A 348 4.42 6.46 20.10
CA PHE A 348 3.87 6.23 18.76
C PHE A 348 2.53 5.47 18.83
N TYR A 349 1.84 5.39 17.70
CA TYR A 349 0.54 4.72 17.58
C TYR A 349 0.64 3.47 16.72
N VAL A 350 -0.08 2.42 17.11
CA VAL A 350 -0.12 1.15 16.40
C VAL A 350 -1.57 0.72 16.13
N PHE A 351 -1.85 0.29 14.90
CA PHE A 351 -3.10 -0.39 14.53
C PHE A 351 -3.01 -1.86 14.95
N ASN A 352 -3.82 -2.25 15.93
CA ASN A 352 -3.79 -3.60 16.50
C ASN A 352 -4.24 -4.65 15.46
N ALA A 353 -3.41 -5.68 15.23
CA ALA A 353 -3.75 -6.78 14.32
C ALA A 353 -4.79 -7.77 14.89
N SER A 354 -4.94 -7.82 16.21
CA SER A 354 -5.79 -8.80 16.92
C SER A 354 -7.26 -8.40 16.99
N ALA A 355 -7.89 -8.20 15.83
CA ALA A 355 -9.35 -8.19 15.73
C ALA A 355 -9.94 -9.58 15.40
N GLN A 356 -9.09 -10.54 15.02
CA GLN A 356 -9.55 -11.79 14.41
C GLN A 356 -9.96 -12.89 15.39
N ASP A 357 -9.58 -12.81 16.66
CA ASP A 357 -9.73 -13.95 17.57
C ASP A 357 -10.34 -13.58 18.92
N GLY A 358 -11.68 -13.48 18.96
CA GLY A 358 -12.51 -13.56 20.18
C GLY A 358 -12.15 -12.61 21.34
N SER A 359 -11.22 -11.69 21.14
CA SER A 359 -10.57 -10.90 22.17
C SER A 359 -11.48 -9.74 22.53
N THR A 360 -11.79 -9.65 23.81
CA THR A 360 -12.62 -8.64 24.46
C THR A 360 -11.95 -7.27 24.47
N SER A 361 -11.55 -6.73 23.30
CA SER A 361 -11.31 -5.29 23.22
C SER A 361 -12.65 -4.58 23.42
N THR A 362 -12.66 -3.60 24.31
CA THR A 362 -13.81 -3.07 25.02
C THR A 362 -14.85 -2.44 24.09
N ALA A 363 -15.78 -3.29 23.65
CA ALA A 363 -16.97 -3.00 22.85
C ALA A 363 -17.91 -1.91 23.40
N ALA A 364 -17.70 -1.40 24.61
CA ALA A 364 -18.65 -0.51 25.25
C ALA A 364 -18.64 0.92 24.68
N ASP A 365 -17.55 1.34 24.03
CA ASP A 365 -17.35 2.74 23.63
C ASP A 365 -17.42 3.00 22.11
N HIS A 366 -17.43 1.97 21.26
CA HIS A 366 -17.41 2.17 19.80
C HIS A 366 -18.83 2.47 19.28
N ARG A 367 -19.13 3.75 19.05
CA ARG A 367 -20.47 4.22 18.62
C ARG A 367 -20.69 4.19 17.10
N PHE A 368 -19.66 3.89 16.32
CA PHE A 368 -19.65 4.04 14.86
C PHE A 368 -19.00 2.86 14.15
N ILE A 369 -19.37 2.67 12.87
CA ILE A 369 -18.78 1.67 11.99
C ILE A 369 -17.30 1.95 11.76
N HIS A 370 -16.46 0.95 12.00
CA HIS A 370 -15.03 0.95 11.66
C HIS A 370 -14.64 -0.39 11.06
N CYS A 371 -13.45 -0.44 10.46
CA CYS A 371 -12.81 -1.67 10.05
C CYS A 371 -11.76 -2.03 11.09
N ALA A 372 -11.98 -3.12 11.80
CA ALA A 372 -11.03 -3.73 12.71
C ALA A 372 -10.06 -4.64 11.93
N GLY A 373 -8.86 -4.85 12.46
CA GLY A 373 -7.73 -5.48 11.78
C GLY A 373 -7.03 -4.55 10.77
N ASN A 374 -6.06 -5.13 10.06
CA ASN A 374 -5.34 -4.50 8.96
C ASN A 374 -5.87 -5.04 7.62
N PRO A 375 -6.98 -4.51 7.09
CA PRO A 375 -7.52 -5.00 5.83
C PRO A 375 -6.52 -4.72 4.70
N LYS A 376 -6.32 -5.69 3.81
CA LYS A 376 -5.57 -5.53 2.57
C LYS A 376 -6.54 -5.33 1.40
N PRO A 377 -6.11 -4.65 0.31
CA PRO A 377 -6.87 -4.62 -0.93
C PRO A 377 -7.28 -6.03 -1.37
N GLY A 378 -8.58 -6.23 -1.58
CA GLY A 378 -9.22 -7.46 -2.02
C GLY A 378 -9.58 -8.48 -0.93
N ASP A 379 -9.24 -8.23 0.34
CA ASP A 379 -9.66 -9.06 1.48
C ASP A 379 -11.18 -9.17 1.58
N HIS A 380 -11.67 -10.35 1.93
CA HIS A 380 -13.08 -10.53 2.27
C HIS A 380 -13.37 -9.91 3.63
N LEU A 381 -14.52 -9.27 3.73
CA LEU A 381 -14.97 -8.64 4.96
C LEU A 381 -16.13 -9.44 5.56
N THR A 382 -16.02 -9.71 6.84
CA THR A 382 -17.07 -10.21 7.73
C THR A 382 -17.38 -9.15 8.80
N PHE A 383 -18.18 -9.51 9.79
CA PHE A 383 -18.40 -8.73 10.99
C PHE A 383 -17.83 -9.43 12.23
N ASP A 384 -17.31 -8.64 13.17
CA ASP A 384 -16.88 -9.10 14.50
C ASP A 384 -18.08 -9.22 15.47
N LEU A 385 -17.81 -9.56 16.74
CA LEU A 385 -18.84 -9.63 17.79
C LEU A 385 -19.45 -8.27 18.12
N GLN A 386 -18.76 -7.17 17.80
CA GLN A 386 -19.19 -5.79 17.97
C GLN A 386 -19.90 -5.20 16.73
N ALA A 387 -20.14 -6.01 15.70
CA ALA A 387 -20.73 -5.58 14.41
C ALA A 387 -19.89 -4.57 13.61
N ASN A 388 -18.58 -4.51 13.85
CA ASN A 388 -17.64 -3.80 12.99
C ASN A 388 -17.19 -4.68 11.82
N LEU A 389 -16.68 -4.06 10.76
CA LEU A 389 -16.10 -4.81 9.65
C LEU A 389 -14.77 -5.41 10.08
N ALA A 390 -14.52 -6.67 9.75
CA ALA A 390 -13.25 -7.33 10.00
C ALA A 390 -12.82 -8.13 8.77
N PRO A 391 -11.53 -8.11 8.38
CA PRO A 391 -11.02 -8.96 7.33
C PRO A 391 -11.06 -10.43 7.79
N VAL A 392 -11.47 -11.31 6.89
CA VAL A 392 -11.50 -12.75 7.12
C VAL A 392 -10.63 -13.44 6.07
N ALA A 393 -9.70 -14.28 6.53
CA ALA A 393 -8.98 -15.18 5.64
C ALA A 393 -9.98 -16.20 5.09
N VAL A 394 -10.04 -16.33 3.77
CA VAL A 394 -10.96 -17.26 3.12
C VAL A 394 -10.31 -18.63 3.04
N ASP A 395 -10.50 -19.43 4.07
CA ASP A 395 -10.06 -20.83 4.11
C ASP A 395 -11.22 -21.80 3.82
N GLY A 396 -10.91 -23.10 3.78
CA GLY A 396 -11.92 -24.15 3.60
C GLY A 396 -12.98 -24.23 4.70
N ASN A 397 -12.80 -23.53 5.82
CA ASN A 397 -13.73 -23.45 6.94
C ASN A 397 -14.54 -22.14 6.96
N THR A 398 -14.22 -21.19 6.09
CA THR A 398 -14.88 -19.89 6.07
C THR A 398 -16.30 -20.04 5.53
N VAL A 399 -17.26 -19.76 6.39
CA VAL A 399 -18.67 -19.81 6.01
C VAL A 399 -18.96 -18.60 5.12
N MET A 400 -18.93 -18.81 3.80
CA MET A 400 -19.18 -17.76 2.79
C MET A 400 -20.48 -16.98 3.01
N SER A 401 -21.45 -17.56 3.73
CA SER A 401 -22.69 -16.86 4.08
C SER A 401 -22.50 -15.71 5.07
N ARG A 402 -21.36 -15.61 5.75
CA ARG A 402 -21.03 -14.51 6.68
C ARG A 402 -20.20 -13.40 6.04
N VAL A 403 -19.72 -13.61 4.82
CA VAL A 403 -19.00 -12.57 4.06
C VAL A 403 -20.01 -11.51 3.63
N VAL A 404 -19.78 -10.27 4.07
CA VAL A 404 -20.63 -9.10 3.75
C VAL A 404 -20.08 -8.30 2.57
N GLY A 405 -18.79 -8.43 2.26
CA GLY A 405 -18.15 -7.60 1.25
C GLY A 405 -16.68 -7.89 1.03
N ARG A 406 -15.99 -6.94 0.39
CA ARG A 406 -14.54 -6.94 0.16
C ARG A 406 -13.93 -5.58 0.38
N CYS A 407 -12.72 -5.52 0.93
CA CYS A 407 -11.92 -4.31 0.90
C CYS A 407 -11.40 -4.09 -0.53
N LEU A 408 -11.45 -2.88 -1.05
CA LEU A 408 -10.94 -2.53 -2.37
C LEU A 408 -9.60 -1.82 -2.28
N ALA A 409 -9.49 -0.90 -1.34
CA ALA A 409 -8.29 -0.12 -1.13
C ALA A 409 -8.24 0.38 0.29
N VAL A 410 -7.02 0.58 0.79
CA VAL A 410 -6.78 1.31 2.02
C VAL A 410 -6.08 2.60 1.65
N VAL A 411 -6.71 3.73 2.00
CA VAL A 411 -6.21 5.06 1.68
C VAL A 411 -5.67 5.69 2.95
N LYS A 412 -4.41 6.10 2.92
CA LYS A 412 -3.77 6.87 3.98
C LYS A 412 -4.26 8.32 3.99
N GLU A 413 -4.44 8.86 5.18
CA GLU A 413 -4.77 10.25 5.44
C GLU A 413 -3.74 10.89 6.41
N PRO A 414 -3.40 12.18 6.22
CA PRO A 414 -3.98 13.12 5.27
C PRO A 414 -3.46 12.89 3.84
N ARG A 415 -4.34 13.09 2.85
CA ARG A 415 -3.89 13.06 1.46
C ARG A 415 -3.03 14.30 1.23
N GLY A 416 -1.75 14.12 0.90
CA GLY A 416 -0.78 15.17 0.58
C GLY A 416 -1.09 15.93 -0.73
N LEU A 417 -2.36 16.24 -1.00
CA LEU A 417 -2.82 16.96 -2.18
C LEU A 417 -2.25 18.39 -2.23
N LEU A 418 -2.01 18.99 -1.05
CA LEU A 418 -1.38 20.30 -0.94
C LEU A 418 0.10 20.28 -1.36
N ASP A 419 0.81 19.18 -1.11
CA ASP A 419 2.20 19.03 -1.56
C ASP A 419 2.31 18.93 -3.08
N ARG A 420 1.22 18.59 -3.76
CA ARG A 420 1.15 18.45 -5.22
C ARG A 420 0.68 19.72 -5.91
N VAL A 421 0.22 20.73 -5.18
CA VAL A 421 -0.28 21.98 -5.73
C VAL A 421 0.45 23.15 -5.09
N ARG A 422 1.21 23.90 -5.89
CA ARG A 422 1.76 25.20 -5.45
C ARG A 422 0.59 26.17 -5.26
N THR A 423 0.06 26.29 -4.05
CA THR A 423 -1.00 27.25 -3.76
C THR A 423 -0.38 28.58 -3.33
N ALA A 424 -0.89 29.70 -3.85
CA ALA A 424 -0.50 31.05 -3.42
C ALA A 424 -1.13 31.45 -2.06
N TRP A 425 -1.66 30.49 -1.30
CA TRP A 425 -2.63 30.70 -0.22
C TRP A 425 -2.09 30.34 1.18
N GLU A 426 -0.78 30.14 1.34
CA GLU A 426 -0.12 29.87 2.64
C GLU A 426 -0.04 31.09 3.59
N GLY A 427 -0.67 32.21 3.24
CA GLY A 427 -0.69 33.41 4.08
C GLY A 427 -1.67 33.30 5.25
N SER A 428 -1.24 33.71 6.44
CA SER A 428 -2.05 33.78 7.68
C SER A 428 -3.27 34.72 7.60
N SER A 429 -3.49 35.34 6.44
CA SER A 429 -4.57 36.28 6.12
C SER A 429 -5.84 35.62 5.60
N PHE A 430 -5.86 34.29 5.37
CA PHE A 430 -7.05 33.57 4.91
C PHE A 430 -7.68 32.75 6.03
N ASP A 431 -8.90 33.11 6.42
CA ASP A 431 -9.67 32.32 7.38
C ASP A 431 -10.10 30.97 6.77
N LYS A 432 -10.57 30.04 7.62
CA LYS A 432 -11.00 28.70 7.20
C LYS A 432 -12.14 28.69 6.18
N THR A 433 -12.89 29.78 6.03
CA THR A 433 -13.98 29.93 5.04
C THR A 433 -13.48 30.36 3.67
N ALA A 434 -12.32 31.01 3.60
CA ALA A 434 -11.66 31.42 2.36
C ALA A 434 -10.68 30.36 1.82
N GLN A 435 -10.37 29.33 2.62
CA GLN A 435 -9.51 28.22 2.24
C GLN A 435 -10.26 27.22 1.36
N MET A 436 -9.57 26.64 0.36
CA MET A 436 -10.17 25.58 -0.45
C MET A 436 -10.52 24.38 0.44
N PRO A 437 -11.55 23.58 0.09
CA PRO A 437 -12.04 22.49 0.94
C PRO A 437 -10.95 21.54 1.46
N GLY A 438 -9.92 21.22 0.65
CA GLY A 438 -8.80 20.38 1.08
C GLY A 438 -7.81 21.05 2.05
N THR A 439 -7.69 22.38 2.04
CA THR A 439 -6.85 23.14 2.97
C THR A 439 -7.54 23.31 4.32
N ALA A 440 -8.86 23.50 4.32
CA ALA A 440 -9.67 23.61 5.54
C ALA A 440 -9.69 22.32 6.36
N THR A 441 -9.66 21.15 5.71
CA THR A 441 -9.59 19.83 6.37
C THR A 441 -8.18 19.32 6.60
N LYS A 442 -7.13 20.09 6.26
CA LYS A 442 -5.72 19.66 6.28
C LYS A 442 -5.45 18.37 5.47
N GLY A 443 -6.24 18.08 4.44
CA GLY A 443 -6.10 16.88 3.62
C GLY A 443 -6.79 15.63 4.17
N TYR A 444 -7.51 15.72 5.29
CA TYR A 444 -8.39 14.65 5.80
C TYR A 444 -9.72 14.62 5.07
N SER A 445 -10.35 13.44 4.99
CA SER A 445 -11.69 13.28 4.43
C SER A 445 -12.73 13.98 5.30
N ASP A 446 -13.54 14.84 4.68
CA ASP A 446 -14.70 15.51 5.29
C ASP A 446 -15.89 14.55 5.51
N LEU A 447 -15.91 13.43 4.80
CA LEU A 447 -17.00 12.43 4.86
C LEU A 447 -17.00 11.60 6.16
N ILE A 448 -15.89 11.61 6.91
CA ILE A 448 -15.76 10.87 8.16
C ILE A 448 -15.37 11.88 9.25
N THR A 449 -16.36 12.59 9.77
CA THR A 449 -16.19 13.47 10.94
C THR A 449 -16.75 12.78 12.16
N LEU A 450 -15.88 12.27 13.03
CA LEU A 450 -16.24 11.86 14.38
C LEU A 450 -16.22 13.11 15.28
N SER A 451 -17.25 13.29 16.10
CA SER A 451 -17.50 14.56 16.80
C SER A 451 -16.51 14.84 17.93
N ASP A 452 -15.91 13.80 18.53
CA ASP A 452 -14.97 13.92 19.66
C ASP A 452 -13.81 12.89 19.61
N GLU A 453 -13.73 12.06 18.57
CA GLU A 453 -12.73 10.98 18.46
C GLU A 453 -11.66 11.32 17.42
N GLY A 454 -10.41 10.96 17.73
CA GLY A 454 -9.30 11.01 16.79
C GLY A 454 -9.60 10.11 15.60
N THR A 455 -9.95 10.73 14.48
CA THR A 455 -10.27 10.03 13.24
C THR A 455 -9.02 9.33 12.71
N SER A 456 -9.16 8.10 12.22
CA SER A 456 -8.02 7.30 11.75
C SER A 456 -7.12 8.02 10.76
N ALA A 457 -5.83 7.67 10.74
CA ALA A 457 -4.90 8.01 9.66
C ALA A 457 -5.09 7.11 8.42
N SER A 458 -6.07 6.18 8.44
CA SER A 458 -6.30 5.23 7.36
C SER A 458 -7.79 4.94 7.14
N ILE A 459 -8.23 4.87 5.89
CA ILE A 459 -9.62 4.59 5.50
C ILE A 459 -9.65 3.37 4.57
N ALA A 460 -10.45 2.37 4.95
CA ALA A 460 -10.78 1.24 4.09
C ALA A 460 -11.96 1.63 3.19
N ILE A 461 -11.78 1.42 1.89
CA ILE A 461 -12.83 1.49 0.89
C ILE A 461 -13.37 0.08 0.73
N CYS A 462 -14.57 -0.17 1.23
CA CYS A 462 -15.19 -1.48 1.28
C CYS A 462 -16.35 -1.56 0.30
N ASN A 463 -16.37 -2.59 -0.52
CA ASN A 463 -17.55 -2.92 -1.31
C ASN A 463 -18.40 -3.96 -0.59
N ILE A 464 -19.68 -3.65 -0.42
CA ILE A 464 -20.66 -4.49 0.27
C ILE A 464 -21.58 -5.12 -0.77
N LYS A 465 -21.84 -6.42 -0.61
CA LYS A 465 -22.89 -7.12 -1.37
C LYS A 465 -24.18 -7.03 -0.57
N VAL A 466 -25.16 -6.31 -1.11
CA VAL A 466 -26.52 -6.32 -0.55
C VAL A 466 -27.22 -7.55 -1.11
N GLN A 467 -27.53 -8.52 -0.25
CA GLN A 467 -28.28 -9.71 -0.66
C GLN A 467 -29.76 -9.42 -0.85
#